data_AF-A0A9E2FYX2-F1
#
_entry.id   AF-A0A9E2FYX2-F1
#
_cell.length_a   1.000
_cell.length_b   1.000
_cell.length_c   1.000
_cell.angle_alpha   90.00
_cell.angle_beta   90.00
_cell.angle_gamma   90.00
#
_symmetry.space_group_name_H-M   'P 1'
#
loop_
_entity.id
_entity.type
_entity.pdbx_description
1 polymer ?
#
loop_
_entity_poly.entity_id
_entity_poly.type
_entity_poly.pdbx_seq_one_letter_code
_entity_poly.pdbx_strand_id
1 'polypeptide(L)'
;MQLCKIKIGKATVGLIGLEQAIQQAVSRKMSENEATDFLFEVVNRENYIPATARVLYRQALRREYQTAQSGGDQSPQQLTIKILGPGCVSCNKLNTMIFDIMQRLDIAADIEQIHDLDEIWRHGVITTPALIINGSIKCSGRMPPPAEVEQWLVEEAERL
;
A
#
# COMPACT_ATOMS: atom_id res chain seq x y z
N MET A 1 -1.66 -20.49 0.82
CA MET A 1 -1.95 -19.73 2.05
C MET A 1 -1.26 -18.38 1.94
N GLN A 2 -2.02 -17.29 1.87
CA GLN A 2 -1.46 -15.93 1.85
C GLN A 2 -1.13 -15.48 3.27
N LEU A 3 0.04 -14.83 3.40
CA LEU A 3 0.52 -14.23 4.64
C LEU A 3 0.13 -12.74 4.62
N CYS A 4 -0.70 -12.32 5.56
CA CYS A 4 -1.08 -10.92 5.72
C CYS A 4 -0.20 -10.27 6.79
N LYS A 5 0.48 -9.16 6.46
CA LYS A 5 1.34 -8.45 7.42
C LYS A 5 0.53 -7.36 8.11
N ILE A 6 0.43 -7.43 9.43
CA ILE A 6 -0.26 -6.40 10.23
C ILE A 6 0.67 -5.81 11.28
N LYS A 7 0.38 -4.57 11.67
CA LYS A 7 1.14 -3.86 12.71
C LYS A 7 0.55 -4.14 14.09
N ILE A 8 1.34 -4.76 14.96
CA ILE A 8 0.97 -5.08 16.35
C ILE A 8 1.89 -4.29 17.28
N GLY A 9 1.38 -3.16 17.78
CA GLY A 9 2.20 -2.21 18.55
C GLY A 9 3.34 -1.63 17.71
N LYS A 10 4.59 -1.99 18.06
CA LYS A 10 5.81 -1.56 17.35
C LYS A 10 6.33 -2.58 16.34
N ALA A 11 5.78 -3.79 16.31
CA ALA A 11 6.24 -4.88 15.45
C ALA A 11 5.29 -5.09 14.27
N THR A 12 5.83 -5.54 13.14
CA THR A 12 5.06 -6.03 11.99
C THR A 12 5.07 -7.55 12.02
N VAL A 13 3.88 -8.16 12.08
CA VAL A 13 3.71 -9.61 12.20
C VAL A 13 2.96 -10.13 10.99
N GLY A 14 3.47 -11.21 10.39
CA GLY A 14 2.75 -11.95 9.36
C GLY A 14 1.78 -12.94 10.00
N LEU A 15 0.50 -12.83 9.64
CA LEU A 15 -0.57 -13.73 10.08
C LEU A 15 -1.10 -14.51 8.88
N ILE A 16 -1.13 -15.83 9.05
CA ILE A 16 -1.67 -16.75 8.06
C ILE A 16 -3.20 -16.80 8.20
N GLY A 17 -3.91 -16.72 7.07
CA GLY A 17 -5.37 -16.90 7.02
C GLY A 17 -6.21 -15.69 7.45
N LEU A 18 -5.56 -14.60 7.86
CA LEU A 18 -6.24 -13.39 8.32
C LEU A 18 -7.12 -12.75 7.24
N GLU A 19 -6.60 -12.61 6.02
CA GLU A 19 -7.32 -11.97 4.91
C GLU A 19 -8.67 -12.66 4.62
N GLN A 20 -8.66 -14.00 4.56
CA GLN A 20 -9.87 -14.79 4.35
C GLN A 20 -10.85 -14.66 5.52
N ALA A 21 -10.34 -14.60 6.75
CA ALA A 21 -11.17 -14.42 7.93
C ALA A 21 -11.84 -13.03 7.95
N ILE A 22 -11.12 -11.98 7.54
CA ILE A 22 -11.66 -10.62 7.42
C ILE A 22 -12.77 -10.58 6.37
N GLN A 23 -12.53 -11.13 5.17
CA GLN A 23 -13.56 -11.18 4.12
C GLN A 23 -14.83 -11.92 4.57
N GLN A 24 -14.67 -13.03 5.30
CA GLN A 24 -15.80 -13.75 5.88
C GLN A 24 -16.57 -12.92 6.90
N ALA A 25 -15.87 -12.23 7.80
CA ALA A 25 -16.49 -11.39 8.82
C ALA A 25 -17.23 -10.17 8.22
N VAL A 26 -16.68 -9.58 7.15
CA VAL A 26 -17.31 -8.45 6.42
C VAL A 26 -18.53 -8.94 5.65
N SER A 27 -18.41 -10.05 4.93
CA SER A 27 -19.52 -10.68 4.18
C SER A 27 -20.70 -11.03 5.10
N ARG A 28 -20.40 -11.50 6.31
CA ARG A 28 -21.41 -11.81 7.35
C ARG A 28 -21.96 -10.58 8.08
N LYS A 29 -21.44 -9.37 7.81
CA LYS A 29 -21.81 -8.13 8.50
C LYS A 29 -21.76 -8.25 10.03
N MET A 30 -20.74 -8.95 10.53
CA MET A 30 -20.53 -9.14 11.97
C MET A 30 -20.38 -7.79 12.69
N SER A 31 -20.81 -7.73 13.94
CA SER A 31 -20.50 -6.57 14.78
C SER A 31 -18.99 -6.51 15.07
N GLU A 32 -18.44 -5.33 15.37
CA GLU A 32 -16.98 -5.20 15.60
C GLU A 32 -16.43 -6.15 16.67
N ASN A 33 -17.19 -6.35 17.76
CA ASN A 33 -16.78 -7.24 18.85
C ASN A 33 -16.79 -8.69 18.38
N GLU A 34 -17.88 -9.11 17.72
CA GLU A 34 -18.03 -10.46 17.19
C GLU A 34 -16.97 -10.79 16.14
N ALA A 35 -16.70 -9.85 15.23
CA ALA A 35 -15.65 -9.98 14.23
C ALA A 35 -14.27 -10.09 14.89
N THR A 36 -13.98 -9.29 15.91
CA THR A 36 -12.68 -9.35 16.63
C THR A 36 -12.48 -10.71 17.29
N ASP A 37 -13.51 -11.25 17.95
CA ASP A 37 -13.46 -12.58 18.55
C ASP A 37 -13.26 -13.67 17.49
N PHE A 38 -14.04 -13.63 16.41
CA PHE A 38 -13.92 -14.57 15.30
C PHE A 38 -12.52 -14.56 14.66
N LEU A 39 -12.00 -13.37 14.34
CA LEU A 39 -10.68 -13.20 13.76
C LEU A 39 -9.58 -13.72 14.69
N PHE A 40 -9.70 -13.42 15.98
CA PHE A 40 -8.73 -13.86 16.97
C PHE A 40 -8.68 -15.40 17.07
N GLU A 41 -9.82 -16.08 17.09
CA GLU A 41 -9.89 -17.54 17.12
C GLU A 41 -9.27 -18.19 15.89
N VAL A 42 -9.58 -17.67 14.69
CA VAL A 42 -9.01 -18.18 13.43
C VAL A 42 -7.50 -18.01 13.40
N VAL A 43 -7.00 -16.82 13.74
CA VAL A 43 -5.56 -16.52 13.73
C VAL A 43 -4.84 -17.34 14.79
N ASN A 44 -5.40 -17.48 16.00
CA ASN A 44 -4.79 -18.22 17.09
C ASN A 44 -4.67 -19.73 16.80
N ARG A 45 -5.52 -20.29 15.94
CA ARG A 45 -5.42 -21.69 15.50
C ARG A 45 -4.22 -21.92 14.59
N GLU A 46 -3.94 -20.97 13.70
CA GLU A 46 -2.91 -21.10 12.66
C GLU A 46 -1.58 -20.41 13.02
N ASN A 47 -1.54 -19.59 14.08
CA ASN A 47 -0.40 -18.75 14.43
C ASN A 47 -0.15 -18.77 15.94
N TYR A 48 1.13 -18.62 16.33
CA TYR A 48 1.50 -18.45 17.72
C TYR A 48 1.20 -17.02 18.21
N ILE A 49 0.33 -16.88 19.21
CA ILE A 49 0.04 -15.60 19.87
C ILE A 49 0.46 -15.69 21.35
N PRO A 50 1.46 -14.92 21.79
CA PRO A 50 1.85 -14.92 23.20
C PRO A 50 0.74 -14.34 24.07
N ALA A 51 0.53 -14.94 25.24
CA ALA A 51 -0.56 -14.57 26.16
C ALA A 51 -0.53 -13.09 26.56
N THR A 52 0.67 -12.52 26.72
CA THR A 52 0.91 -11.11 27.06
C THR A 52 0.51 -10.15 25.95
N ALA A 53 0.52 -10.57 24.68
CA ALA A 53 0.21 -9.72 23.54
C ALA A 53 -1.24 -9.86 23.05
N ARG A 54 -2.06 -10.73 23.65
CA ARG A 54 -3.44 -11.00 23.19
C ARG A 54 -4.27 -9.73 23.04
N VAL A 55 -4.12 -8.77 23.96
CA VAL A 55 -4.83 -7.49 23.91
C VAL A 55 -4.42 -6.67 22.67
N LEU A 56 -3.12 -6.61 22.38
CA LEU A 56 -2.60 -5.89 21.21
C LEU A 56 -3.05 -6.54 19.90
N TYR A 57 -3.09 -7.86 19.85
CA TYR A 57 -3.60 -8.60 18.69
C TYR A 57 -5.08 -8.28 18.46
N ARG A 58 -5.91 -8.33 19.51
CA ARG A 58 -7.34 -8.00 19.39
C ARG A 58 -7.57 -6.57 18.92
N GLN A 59 -6.80 -5.61 19.43
CA GLN A 59 -6.84 -4.22 18.96
C GLN A 59 -6.44 -4.09 17.48
N ALA A 60 -5.38 -4.79 17.06
CA ALA A 60 -4.94 -4.78 15.68
C ALA A 60 -6.00 -5.41 14.76
N LEU A 61 -6.53 -6.58 15.09
CA LEU A 61 -7.57 -7.27 14.32
C LEU A 61 -8.85 -6.44 14.18
N ARG A 62 -9.26 -5.73 15.25
CA ARG A 62 -10.40 -4.81 15.19
C ARG A 62 -10.17 -3.69 14.18
N ARG A 63 -8.97 -3.10 14.17
CA ARG A 63 -8.60 -2.05 13.23
C ARG A 63 -8.63 -2.55 11.79
N GLU A 64 -8.08 -3.74 11.53
CA GLU A 64 -8.12 -4.37 10.20
C GLU A 64 -9.56 -4.63 9.76
N TYR A 65 -10.41 -5.13 10.67
CA TYR A 65 -11.82 -5.37 10.38
C TYR A 65 -12.59 -4.09 10.04
N GLN A 66 -12.40 -3.02 10.81
CA GLN A 66 -13.02 -1.71 10.55
C GLN A 66 -12.59 -1.13 9.20
N THR A 67 -11.30 -1.25 8.88
CA THR A 67 -10.75 -0.83 7.59
C THR A 67 -11.41 -1.59 6.43
N ALA A 68 -11.53 -2.92 6.57
CA ALA A 68 -12.15 -3.76 5.55
C ALA A 68 -13.68 -3.57 5.43
N GLN A 69 -14.38 -3.31 6.55
CA GLN A 69 -15.82 -3.06 6.56
C GLN A 69 -16.17 -1.74 5.87
N SER A 70 -15.28 -0.75 5.92
CA SER A 70 -15.47 0.57 5.30
C SER A 70 -15.28 0.55 3.77
N GLY A 71 -15.04 -0.62 3.16
CA GLY A 71 -14.95 -0.77 1.71
C GLY A 71 -13.65 -0.23 1.10
N GLY A 72 -12.52 -0.37 1.77
CA GLY A 72 -11.21 0.06 1.27
C GLY A 72 -10.19 -1.06 1.22
N ASP A 73 -9.87 -1.54 0.02
CA ASP A 73 -8.48 -1.87 -0.31
C ASP A 73 -7.70 -0.56 -0.25
N GLN A 74 -7.21 -0.13 0.92
CA GLN A 74 -6.43 1.09 1.03
C GLN A 74 -5.43 0.96 2.18
N SER A 75 -4.16 0.73 1.83
CA SER A 75 -3.03 1.39 2.47
C SER A 75 -3.42 2.82 2.86
N PRO A 76 -2.93 3.39 3.98
CA PRO A 76 -3.31 4.74 4.42
C PRO A 76 -3.28 5.71 3.24
N GLN A 77 -4.23 6.66 3.15
CA GLN A 77 -4.27 7.75 2.16
C GLN A 77 -2.88 8.38 2.01
N GLN A 78 -2.08 7.80 1.14
CA GLN A 78 -0.68 8.09 0.99
C GLN A 78 -0.44 8.07 -0.49
N LEU A 79 0.12 9.18 -0.96
CA LEU A 79 0.45 9.37 -2.35
C LEU A 79 1.28 8.16 -2.82
N THR A 80 0.80 7.42 -3.81
CA THR A 80 1.51 6.24 -4.33
C THR A 80 2.15 6.60 -5.65
N ILE A 81 3.47 6.52 -5.72
CA ILE A 81 4.26 6.87 -6.89
C ILE A 81 4.92 5.60 -7.41
N LYS A 82 4.62 5.23 -8.66
CA LYS A 82 5.27 4.10 -9.33
C LYS A 82 6.11 4.60 -10.49
N ILE A 83 7.36 4.15 -10.51
CA ILE A 83 8.33 4.46 -11.57
C ILE A 83 8.55 3.18 -12.37
N LEU A 84 8.17 3.22 -13.64
CA LEU A 84 8.21 2.07 -14.53
C LEU A 84 9.38 2.22 -15.48
N GLY A 85 10.32 1.28 -15.41
CA GLY A 85 11.39 1.17 -16.39
C GLY A 85 12.50 0.21 -15.99
N PRO A 86 13.30 -0.28 -16.95
CA PRO A 86 14.25 -1.37 -16.76
C PRO A 86 15.52 -0.97 -15.97
N GLY A 87 15.49 0.10 -15.18
CA GLY A 87 16.62 0.54 -14.36
C GLY A 87 17.70 1.32 -15.14
N CYS A 88 17.36 1.90 -16.29
CA CYS A 88 18.31 2.70 -17.08
C CYS A 88 18.63 4.05 -16.41
N VAL A 89 19.67 4.73 -16.89
CA VAL A 89 20.13 6.04 -16.36
C VAL A 89 19.00 7.07 -16.25
N SER A 90 18.06 7.06 -17.21
CA SER A 90 16.90 7.95 -17.21
C SER A 90 15.90 7.61 -16.09
N CYS A 91 15.66 6.34 -15.77
CA CYS A 91 14.78 5.95 -14.67
C CYS A 91 15.36 6.39 -13.31
N ASN A 92 16.67 6.22 -13.14
CA ASN A 92 17.36 6.62 -11.91
C ASN A 92 17.36 8.15 -11.70
N LYS A 93 17.50 8.91 -12.80
CA LYS A 93 17.38 10.37 -12.77
C LYS A 93 15.97 10.82 -12.37
N LEU A 94 14.94 10.20 -12.94
CA LEU A 94 13.55 10.49 -12.59
C LEU A 94 13.26 10.20 -11.11
N ASN A 95 13.73 9.06 -10.61
CA ASN A 95 13.61 8.71 -9.20
C ASN A 95 14.27 9.74 -8.28
N THR A 96 15.52 10.10 -8.57
CA THR A 96 16.26 11.10 -7.78
C THR A 96 15.55 12.45 -7.76
N MET A 97 15.01 12.88 -8.91
CA MET A 97 14.24 14.12 -9.02
C MET A 97 12.97 14.08 -8.18
N ILE A 98 12.22 12.97 -8.20
CA ILE A 98 10.99 12.80 -7.40
C ILE A 98 11.32 12.87 -5.92
N PHE A 99 12.37 12.17 -5.47
CA PHE A 99 12.82 12.21 -4.07
C PHE A 99 13.18 13.62 -3.61
N ASP A 100 13.92 14.39 -4.42
CA ASP A 100 14.32 15.77 -4.10
C ASP A 100 13.10 16.70 -3.99
N ILE A 101 12.15 16.58 -4.92
CA ILE A 101 10.90 17.36 -4.89
C ILE A 101 10.07 17.00 -3.65
N MET A 102 9.90 15.72 -3.35
CA MET A 102 9.16 15.28 -2.17
C MET A 102 9.80 15.78 -0.87
N GLN A 103 11.13 15.71 -0.77
CA GLN A 103 11.86 16.24 0.38
C GLN A 103 11.68 17.75 0.53
N ARG A 104 11.69 18.50 -0.57
CA ARG A 104 11.48 19.95 -0.56
C ARG A 104 10.06 20.34 -0.17
N LEU A 105 9.06 19.55 -0.56
CA LEU A 105 7.64 19.83 -0.32
C LEU A 105 7.09 19.16 0.95
N ASP A 106 7.91 18.38 1.65
CA ASP A 106 7.53 17.58 2.83
C ASP A 106 6.32 16.65 2.58
N ILE A 107 6.26 16.07 1.37
CA ILE A 107 5.16 15.18 0.97
C ILE A 107 5.52 13.74 1.31
N ALA A 108 4.68 13.10 2.14
CA ALA A 108 4.79 11.67 2.40
C ALA A 108 4.15 10.85 1.26
N ALA A 109 4.97 10.06 0.56
CA ALA A 109 4.52 9.17 -0.52
C ALA A 109 5.21 7.81 -0.43
N ASP A 110 4.54 6.77 -0.92
CA ASP A 110 5.14 5.46 -1.16
C ASP A 110 5.71 5.41 -2.57
N ILE A 111 6.97 4.99 -2.72
CA ILE A 111 7.65 4.94 -4.01
C ILE A 111 7.96 3.49 -4.35
N GLU A 112 7.39 3.02 -5.46
CA GLU A 112 7.61 1.68 -5.99
C GLU A 112 8.33 1.77 -7.34
N GLN A 113 9.39 0.97 -7.50
CA GLN A 113 10.12 0.86 -8.76
C GLN A 113 9.81 -0.47 -9.42
N ILE A 114 9.21 -0.40 -10.60
CA ILE A 114 8.85 -1.57 -11.38
C ILE A 114 9.86 -1.70 -12.52
N HIS A 115 10.67 -2.74 -12.43
CA HIS A 115 11.68 -3.08 -13.44
C HIS A 115 11.25 -4.22 -14.36
N ASP A 116 10.21 -4.97 -13.96
CA ASP A 116 9.70 -6.13 -14.69
C ASP A 116 8.88 -5.69 -15.91
N LEU A 117 9.24 -6.19 -17.09
CA LEU A 117 8.60 -5.80 -18.35
C LEU A 117 7.13 -6.25 -18.43
N ASP A 118 6.81 -7.43 -17.90
CA ASP A 118 5.44 -7.96 -17.92
C ASP A 118 4.54 -7.14 -16.98
N GLU A 119 5.07 -6.68 -15.84
CA GLU A 119 4.39 -5.74 -14.96
C GLU A 119 4.17 -4.37 -15.61
N ILE A 120 5.16 -3.84 -16.32
CA ILE A 120 5.05 -2.55 -17.04
C ILE A 120 3.94 -2.61 -18.09
N TRP A 121 3.84 -3.70 -18.86
CA TRP A 121 2.78 -3.87 -19.85
C TRP A 121 1.40 -4.05 -19.23
N ARG A 122 1.29 -4.71 -18.07
CA ARG A 122 0.03 -4.79 -17.31
C ARG A 122 -0.48 -3.43 -16.86
N HIS A 123 0.41 -2.46 -16.67
CA HIS A 123 0.06 -1.08 -16.39
C HIS A 123 -0.30 -0.26 -17.65
N GLY A 124 -0.30 -0.86 -18.85
CA GLY A 124 -0.66 -0.17 -20.09
C GLY A 124 0.43 0.78 -20.61
N VAL A 125 1.65 0.69 -20.09
CA VAL A 125 2.78 1.51 -20.53
C VAL A 125 3.52 0.78 -21.65
N ILE A 126 3.59 1.42 -22.82
CA ILE A 126 4.31 0.90 -23.99
C ILE A 126 5.75 1.41 -24.02
N THR A 127 5.98 2.65 -23.59
CA THR A 127 7.27 3.33 -23.66
C THR A 127 7.76 3.75 -22.28
N THR A 128 9.00 3.40 -21.94
CA THR A 128 9.63 3.77 -20.67
C THR A 128 10.70 4.84 -20.89
N PRO A 129 11.03 5.68 -19.89
CA PRO A 129 10.51 5.69 -18.52
C PRO A 129 9.06 6.18 -18.43
N ALA A 130 8.30 5.64 -17.47
CA ALA A 130 6.95 6.11 -17.15
C ALA A 130 6.78 6.37 -15.65
N LEU A 131 5.91 7.33 -15.34
CA LEU A 131 5.55 7.75 -13.99
C LEU A 131 4.05 7.61 -13.79
N ILE A 132 3.68 6.90 -12.73
CA ILE A 132 2.30 6.75 -12.30
C ILE A 132 2.19 7.36 -10.90
N ILE A 133 1.17 8.19 -10.69
CA ILE A 133 0.84 8.76 -9.37
C ILE A 133 -0.62 8.41 -9.07
N ASN A 134 -0.89 7.81 -7.90
CA ASN A 134 -2.21 7.33 -7.49
C ASN A 134 -2.92 6.46 -8.56
N GLY A 135 -2.16 5.60 -9.23
CA GLY A 135 -2.67 4.74 -10.31
C GLY A 135 -2.90 5.45 -11.66
N SER A 136 -2.68 6.77 -11.75
CA SER A 136 -2.80 7.54 -12.99
C SER A 136 -1.45 7.73 -13.67
N ILE A 137 -1.35 7.35 -14.95
CA ILE A 137 -0.14 7.57 -15.77
C ILE A 137 0.00 9.07 -16.06
N LYS A 138 1.06 9.70 -15.54
CA LYS A 138 1.36 11.12 -15.74
C LYS A 138 2.31 11.33 -16.91
N CYS A 139 3.30 10.47 -17.07
CA CYS A 139 4.21 10.50 -18.22
C CYS A 139 4.63 9.11 -18.67
N SER A 140 4.96 8.98 -19.96
CA SER A 140 5.41 7.75 -20.60
C SER A 140 6.31 8.09 -21.80
N GLY A 141 7.45 7.40 -21.92
CA GLY A 141 8.40 7.56 -23.03
C GLY A 141 9.18 8.89 -23.09
N ARG A 142 9.10 9.75 -22.06
CA ARG A 142 9.89 10.99 -21.97
C ARG A 142 10.33 11.28 -20.55
N MET A 143 11.38 12.09 -20.42
CA MET A 143 11.78 12.68 -19.14
C MET A 143 11.00 14.00 -18.92
N PRO A 144 10.14 14.10 -17.90
CA PRO A 144 9.48 15.35 -17.57
C PRO A 144 10.47 16.36 -16.93
N PRO A 145 10.24 17.67 -17.06
CA PRO A 145 10.95 18.68 -16.30
C PRO A 145 10.52 18.67 -14.81
N PRO A 146 11.40 19.07 -13.87
CA PRO A 146 11.11 19.05 -12.43
C PRO A 146 9.83 19.79 -12.03
N ALA A 147 9.55 20.94 -12.66
CA ALA A 147 8.37 21.75 -12.37
C ALA A 147 7.05 21.03 -12.70
N GLU A 148 7.04 20.19 -13.75
CA GLU A 148 5.85 19.42 -14.14
C GLU A 148 5.58 18.29 -13.13
N VAL A 149 6.64 17.64 -12.65
CA VAL A 149 6.56 16.61 -11.60
C VAL A 149 6.05 17.20 -10.28
N GLU A 150 6.58 18.36 -9.89
CA GLU A 150 6.11 19.10 -8.71
C GLU A 150 4.62 19.43 -8.78
N GLN A 151 4.14 19.93 -9.93
CA GLN A 151 2.72 20.20 -10.12
C GLN A 151 1.86 18.96 -9.94
N TRP A 152 2.25 17.82 -10.53
CA TRP A 152 1.48 16.58 -10.36
C TRP A 152 1.47 16.07 -8.92
N LEU A 153 2.59 16.21 -8.20
CA LEU A 153 2.67 15.79 -6.79
C LEU A 153 1.79 16.66 -5.91
N VAL A 154 1.80 17.98 -6.10
CA VAL A 154 0.94 18.91 -5.34
C VAL A 154 -0.54 18.65 -5.66
N GLU A 155 -0.90 18.57 -6.93
CA GLU A 155 -2.27 18.33 -7.36
C GLU A 155 -2.84 17.01 -6.82
N GLU A 156 -2.03 15.94 -6.82
CA GLU A 156 -2.46 14.64 -6.31
C GLU A 156 -2.40 14.55 -4.78
N ALA A 157 -1.54 15.35 -4.12
CA ALA A 157 -1.53 15.45 -2.65
C ALA A 157 -2.72 16.26 -2.12
N GLU A 158 -3.18 17.30 -2.83
CA GLU A 158 -4.37 18.08 -2.46
C GLU A 158 -5.68 17.31 -2.64
N ARG A 159 -5.66 16.23 -3.43
CA ARG A 159 -6.84 15.37 -3.69
C ARG A 159 -7.04 14.26 -2.66
N LEU A 160 -6.07 14.05 -1.77
CA LEU A 160 -6.11 13.08 -0.68
C LEU A 160 -6.67 13.72 0.60
#